data_AF-A0A661PQY6-F1
#
_entry.id   AF-A0A661PQY6-F1
#
_cell.length_a   1.000
_cell.length_b   1.000
_cell.length_c   1.000
_cell.angle_alpha   90.00
_cell.angle_beta   90.00
_cell.angle_gamma   90.00
#
_symmetry.space_group_name_H-M   'P 1'
#
loop_
_entity.id
_entity.type
_entity.pdbx_description
1 polymer ?
#
loop_
_entity_poly.entity_id
_entity_poly.type
_entity_poly.pdbx_seq_one_letter_code
_entity_poly.pdbx_strand_id
1 'polypeptide(L)'
;MTTHDPTDAAEAADGETGKGLRAQLEASLSEVKTLKADARDRAFVDAGLDTSKGMGKAIAQVYDGDVSRDAILEFARTEYDYTPDDPNAAQPYPQAEQVALGQAQLDQVGNVSHSLTQSTRPERLAKARRAGDFESEGAIMGAQMQSMMDAQARPQQ
;
A
#
# COMPACT_ATOMS: atom_id res chain seq x y z
N MET A 1 53.83 -4.06 61.22
CA MET A 1 53.79 -3.95 59.76
C MET A 1 52.39 -4.28 59.30
N THR A 2 51.82 -3.37 58.53
CA THR A 2 50.40 -3.08 58.34
C THR A 2 49.63 -4.19 57.63
N THR A 3 48.47 -4.56 58.20
CA THR A 3 47.40 -5.33 57.55
C THR A 3 46.84 -4.50 56.40
N HIS A 4 46.94 -4.98 55.16
CA HIS A 4 46.23 -4.38 54.02
C HIS A 4 44.96 -5.19 53.74
N ASP A 5 43.86 -4.53 54.01
CA ASP A 5 42.48 -4.89 53.74
C ASP A 5 42.21 -4.66 52.23
N PRO A 6 41.67 -5.64 51.47
CA PRO A 6 41.22 -5.40 50.10
C PRO A 6 39.72 -5.09 50.07
N THR A 7 39.30 -4.02 50.76
CA THR A 7 37.92 -3.51 50.68
C THR A 7 37.90 -2.08 50.16
N ASP A 8 38.44 -1.83 48.96
CA ASP A 8 38.16 -0.56 48.25
C ASP A 8 38.57 -0.59 46.76
N ALA A 9 37.81 -1.25 45.90
CA ALA A 9 37.97 -1.12 44.44
C ALA A 9 36.70 -1.48 43.63
N ALA A 10 35.51 -1.37 44.24
CA ALA A 10 34.25 -1.79 43.60
C ALA A 10 33.26 -0.64 43.39
N GLU A 11 33.70 0.61 43.33
CA GLU A 11 32.88 1.75 42.91
C GLU A 11 33.62 2.60 41.87
N ALA A 12 33.44 2.26 40.59
CA ALA A 12 33.48 3.21 39.46
C ALA A 12 33.23 2.50 38.12
N ALA A 13 32.02 2.01 37.86
CA ALA A 13 31.60 1.67 36.49
C ALA A 13 30.07 1.64 36.30
N ASP A 14 29.31 2.43 37.05
CA ASP A 14 27.84 2.46 36.95
C ASP A 14 27.39 3.81 36.40
N GLY A 15 26.98 3.85 35.13
CA GLY A 15 26.31 5.02 34.53
C GLY A 15 26.50 5.24 33.03
N GLU A 16 27.69 4.96 32.48
CA GLU A 16 28.02 5.32 31.08
C GLU A 16 28.07 4.11 30.12
N THR A 17 28.20 2.91 30.67
CA THR A 17 28.33 1.65 29.92
C THR A 17 27.02 1.17 29.31
N GLY A 18 25.90 1.23 30.04
CA GLY A 18 24.61 0.68 29.56
C GLY A 18 24.01 1.42 28.37
N LYS A 19 24.07 2.76 28.35
CA LYS A 19 23.57 3.57 27.21
C LYS A 19 24.51 3.47 26.00
N GLY A 20 25.82 3.46 26.21
CA GLY A 20 26.80 3.30 25.14
C GLY A 20 26.72 1.92 24.47
N LEU A 21 26.55 0.85 25.25
CA LEU A 21 26.34 -0.50 24.74
C LEU A 21 25.03 -0.64 23.98
N ARG A 22 23.95 0.01 24.44
CA ARG A 22 22.66 0.02 23.72
C ARG A 22 22.76 0.77 22.40
N ALA A 23 23.43 1.92 22.37
CA ALA A 23 23.67 2.67 21.14
C ALA A 23 24.53 1.90 20.13
N GLN A 24 25.57 1.19 20.61
CA GLN A 24 26.38 0.30 19.76
C GLN A 24 25.56 -0.87 19.22
N LEU A 25 24.71 -1.49 20.05
CA LEU A 25 23.83 -2.56 19.62
C LEU A 25 22.85 -2.08 18.53
N GLU A 26 22.23 -0.92 18.73
CA GLU A 26 21.33 -0.31 17.74
C GLU A 26 22.06 0.02 16.44
N ALA A 27 23.28 0.57 16.51
CA ALA A 27 24.10 0.85 15.34
C ALA A 27 24.46 -0.44 14.57
N SER A 28 24.97 -1.46 15.25
CA SER A 28 25.30 -2.75 14.63
C SER A 28 24.08 -3.46 14.04
N LEU A 29 22.92 -3.39 14.71
CA LEU A 29 21.68 -3.93 14.17
C LEU A 29 21.23 -3.19 12.90
N SER A 30 21.38 -1.86 12.88
CA SER A 30 21.10 -1.05 11.70
C SER A 30 22.01 -1.40 10.53
N GLU A 31 23.31 -1.53 10.79
CA GLU A 31 24.31 -1.92 9.78
C GLU A 31 24.03 -3.31 9.20
N VAL A 32 23.71 -4.29 10.05
CA VAL A 32 23.33 -5.64 9.61
C VAL A 32 22.05 -5.61 8.77
N LYS A 33 21.06 -4.79 9.13
CA LYS A 33 19.83 -4.63 8.32
C LYS A 33 20.14 -4.05 6.95
N THR A 34 20.97 -3.01 6.87
CA THR A 34 21.37 -2.41 5.60
C THR A 34 22.14 -3.41 4.74
N LEU A 35 23.13 -4.11 5.30
CA LEU A 35 23.90 -5.11 4.56
C LEU A 35 23.03 -6.25 4.05
N LYS A 36 22.04 -6.69 4.84
CA LYS A 36 21.06 -7.70 4.40
C LYS A 36 20.15 -7.18 3.31
N ALA A 37 19.67 -5.94 3.41
CA ALA A 37 18.86 -5.32 2.36
C ALA A 37 19.64 -5.20 1.05
N ASP A 38 20.89 -4.72 1.10
CA ASP A 38 21.78 -4.62 -0.06
C ASP A 38 22.08 -5.99 -0.68
N ALA A 39 22.36 -7.00 0.14
CA ALA A 39 22.59 -8.36 -0.33
C ALA A 39 21.33 -8.92 -1.02
N ARG A 40 20.14 -8.61 -0.47
CA ARG A 40 18.86 -9.01 -1.03
C ARG A 40 18.64 -8.35 -2.38
N ASP A 41 18.77 -7.02 -2.46
CA ASP A 41 18.57 -6.29 -3.71
C ASP A 41 19.54 -6.77 -4.79
N ARG A 42 20.81 -7.05 -4.46
CA ARG A 42 21.76 -7.66 -5.40
C ARG A 42 21.30 -9.02 -5.90
N ALA A 43 20.87 -9.91 -5.01
CA ALA A 43 20.41 -11.25 -5.39
C ALA A 43 19.17 -11.21 -6.31
N PHE A 44 18.26 -10.25 -6.09
CA PHE A 44 17.12 -10.01 -6.99
C PHE A 44 17.56 -9.47 -8.37
N VAL A 45 18.47 -8.50 -8.40
CA VAL A 45 19.02 -7.96 -9.64
C VAL A 45 19.75 -9.05 -10.45
N ASP A 46 20.53 -9.90 -9.78
CA ASP A 46 21.22 -11.04 -10.39
C ASP A 46 20.25 -12.11 -10.93
N ALA A 47 19.03 -12.17 -10.37
CA ALA A 47 17.91 -12.98 -10.85
C ALA A 47 17.12 -12.31 -11.99
N GLY A 48 17.49 -11.09 -12.40
CA GLY A 48 16.77 -10.33 -13.44
C GLY A 48 15.50 -9.64 -12.95
N LEU A 49 15.32 -9.51 -11.63
CA LEU A 49 14.15 -8.93 -10.99
C LEU A 49 14.49 -7.56 -10.38
N ASP A 50 13.78 -6.52 -10.79
CA ASP A 50 13.91 -5.18 -10.23
C ASP A 50 12.99 -5.01 -9.01
N THR A 51 13.56 -4.89 -7.80
CA THR A 51 12.80 -4.76 -6.55
C THR A 51 12.03 -3.43 -6.42
N SER A 52 12.30 -2.46 -7.30
CA SER A 52 11.63 -1.15 -7.28
C SER A 52 10.30 -1.14 -8.05
N LYS A 53 10.07 -2.09 -8.96
CA LYS A 53 8.91 -2.05 -9.88
C LYS A 53 8.42 -3.44 -10.31
N GLY A 54 7.17 -3.48 -10.80
CA GLY A 54 6.58 -4.66 -11.43
C GLY A 54 6.66 -5.93 -10.58
N MET A 55 7.00 -7.04 -11.24
CA MET A 55 7.08 -8.36 -10.61
C MET A 55 8.19 -8.43 -9.54
N GLY A 56 9.34 -7.82 -9.77
CA GLY A 56 10.43 -7.84 -8.79
C GLY A 56 10.05 -7.18 -7.46
N LYS A 57 9.27 -6.09 -7.49
CA LYS A 57 8.70 -5.49 -6.28
C LYS A 57 7.71 -6.41 -5.58
N ALA A 58 6.80 -7.04 -6.34
CA ALA A 58 5.80 -7.95 -5.77
C ALA A 58 6.46 -9.15 -5.08
N ILE A 59 7.42 -9.78 -5.76
CA ILE A 59 8.19 -10.91 -5.20
C ILE A 59 8.98 -10.45 -3.97
N ALA A 60 9.66 -9.30 -4.01
CA ALA A 60 10.43 -8.79 -2.88
C ALA A 60 9.58 -8.44 -1.64
N GLN A 61 8.26 -8.27 -1.80
CA GLN A 61 7.32 -8.04 -0.69
C GLN A 61 6.86 -9.33 -0.01
N VAL A 62 6.84 -10.45 -0.73
CA VAL A 62 6.33 -11.74 -0.23
C VAL A 62 7.43 -12.78 0.02
N TYR A 63 8.62 -12.55 -0.54
CA TYR A 63 9.75 -13.46 -0.43
C TYR A 63 10.58 -13.19 0.83
N ASP A 64 10.47 -14.10 1.80
CA ASP A 64 11.24 -14.13 3.04
C ASP A 64 12.27 -15.28 3.07
N GLY A 65 12.57 -15.87 1.90
CA GLY A 65 13.49 -17.00 1.75
C GLY A 65 14.97 -16.61 1.74
N ASP A 66 15.80 -17.55 1.30
CA ASP A 66 17.25 -17.36 1.24
C ASP A 66 17.66 -16.26 0.25
N VAL A 67 18.62 -15.43 0.66
CA VAL A 67 19.18 -14.35 -0.17
C VAL A 67 20.19 -14.94 -1.16
N SER A 68 19.70 -15.77 -2.08
CA SER A 68 20.47 -16.36 -3.16
C SER A 68 19.70 -16.25 -4.47
N ARG A 69 20.43 -16.03 -5.56
CA ARG A 69 19.85 -15.93 -6.90
C ARG A 69 18.98 -17.14 -7.23
N ASP A 70 19.46 -18.35 -6.95
CA ASP A 70 18.78 -19.59 -7.34
C ASP A 70 17.47 -19.78 -6.57
N ALA A 71 17.44 -19.50 -5.27
CA ALA A 71 16.22 -19.61 -4.47
C ALA A 71 15.17 -18.55 -4.86
N ILE A 72 15.61 -17.33 -5.20
CA ILE A 72 14.73 -16.27 -5.70
C ILE A 72 14.13 -16.66 -7.07
N LEU A 73 14.94 -17.22 -7.97
CA LEU A 73 14.47 -17.69 -9.27
C LEU A 73 13.52 -18.87 -9.16
N GLU A 74 13.80 -19.83 -8.28
CA GLU A 74 12.92 -20.97 -8.04
C GLU A 74 11.55 -20.53 -7.53
N PHE A 75 11.53 -19.59 -6.58
CA PHE A 75 10.29 -19.01 -6.08
C PHE A 75 9.54 -18.24 -7.18
N ALA A 76 10.24 -17.37 -7.91
CA ALA A 76 9.66 -16.60 -9.01
C ALA A 76 9.08 -17.51 -10.10
N ARG A 77 9.76 -18.62 -10.41
CA ARG A 77 9.29 -19.61 -11.39
C ARG A 77 8.08 -20.39 -10.88
N THR A 78 8.10 -20.82 -9.61
CA THR A 78 7.04 -21.67 -9.05
C THR A 78 5.75 -20.89 -8.84
N GLU A 79 5.84 -19.68 -8.29
CA GLU A 79 4.67 -18.89 -7.92
C GLU A 79 4.17 -17.99 -9.05
N TYR A 80 5.05 -17.61 -9.97
CA TYR A 80 4.76 -16.59 -10.98
C TYR A 80 5.12 -16.99 -12.42
N ASP A 81 5.55 -18.23 -12.66
CA ASP A 81 5.99 -18.73 -13.98
C ASP A 81 7.10 -17.86 -14.62
N TYR A 82 7.87 -17.14 -13.79
CA TYR A 82 8.93 -16.25 -14.26
C TYR A 82 10.12 -17.04 -14.83
N THR A 83 10.59 -16.61 -16.00
CA THR A 83 11.79 -17.16 -16.63
C THR A 83 12.74 -16.00 -17.01
N PRO A 84 13.99 -15.99 -16.51
CA PRO A 84 14.91 -14.84 -16.64
C PRO A 84 15.39 -14.55 -18.07
N ASP A 85 15.21 -15.49 -19.01
CA ASP A 85 15.56 -15.35 -20.42
C ASP A 85 14.33 -15.21 -21.35
N ASP A 86 13.12 -15.05 -20.79
CA ASP A 86 11.94 -14.81 -21.61
C ASP A 86 11.90 -13.34 -22.06
N PRO A 87 12.00 -13.03 -23.37
CA PRO A 87 11.89 -11.65 -23.86
C PRO A 87 10.53 -11.00 -23.57
N ASN A 88 9.52 -11.75 -23.16
CA ASN A 88 8.24 -11.24 -22.65
C ASN A 88 8.18 -11.04 -21.13
N ALA A 89 9.17 -11.47 -20.34
CA ALA A 89 9.15 -11.30 -18.88
C ALA A 89 9.23 -9.83 -18.42
N ALA A 90 9.64 -8.92 -19.33
CA ALA A 90 9.63 -7.47 -19.11
C ALA A 90 8.24 -6.83 -19.33
N GLN A 91 7.24 -7.59 -19.78
CA GLN A 91 5.88 -7.07 -19.90
C GLN A 91 5.27 -6.94 -18.49
N PRO A 92 4.69 -5.78 -18.14
CA PRO A 92 3.93 -5.66 -16.90
C PRO A 92 2.84 -6.72 -16.94
N TYR A 93 2.84 -7.62 -15.95
CA TYR A 93 1.80 -8.64 -15.84
C TYR A 93 0.45 -7.92 -15.85
N PRO A 94 -0.40 -8.16 -16.86
CA PRO A 94 -1.64 -7.40 -17.01
C PRO A 94 -2.57 -7.64 -15.82
N GLN A 95 -2.37 -8.73 -15.06
CA GLN A 95 -3.13 -8.97 -13.84
C GLN A 95 -2.72 -8.04 -12.68
N ALA A 96 -1.46 -7.60 -12.58
CA ALA A 96 -1.04 -6.71 -11.49
C ALA A 96 -1.63 -5.30 -11.65
N GLU A 97 -1.68 -4.77 -12.87
CA GLU A 97 -2.41 -3.53 -13.17
C GLU A 97 -3.91 -3.70 -12.97
N GLN A 98 -4.50 -4.84 -13.38
CA GLN A 98 -5.92 -5.11 -13.18
C GLN A 98 -6.28 -5.23 -11.69
N VAL A 99 -5.41 -5.81 -10.85
CA VAL A 99 -5.62 -5.89 -9.40
C VAL A 99 -5.47 -4.52 -8.74
N ALA A 100 -4.50 -3.71 -9.16
CA ALA A 100 -4.34 -2.33 -8.67
C ALA A 100 -5.53 -1.44 -9.08
N LEU A 101 -5.99 -1.54 -10.33
CA LEU A 101 -7.19 -0.88 -10.83
C LEU A 101 -8.46 -1.37 -10.11
N GLY A 102 -8.55 -2.68 -9.85
CA GLY A 102 -9.65 -3.29 -9.11
C GLY A 102 -9.73 -2.77 -7.68
N GLN A 103 -8.60 -2.68 -6.97
CA GLN A 103 -8.55 -2.11 -5.62
C GLN A 103 -8.90 -0.62 -5.62
N ALA A 104 -8.37 0.16 -6.58
CA ALA A 104 -8.71 1.58 -6.71
C ALA A 104 -10.21 1.80 -7.03
N GLN A 105 -10.82 0.94 -7.86
CA GLN A 105 -12.25 0.98 -8.13
C GLN A 105 -13.08 0.58 -6.90
N LEU A 106 -12.66 -0.42 -6.13
CA LEU A 106 -13.34 -0.82 -4.91
C LEU A 106 -13.27 0.27 -3.82
N ASP A 107 -12.12 0.95 -3.67
CA ASP A 107 -11.98 2.11 -2.78
C ASP A 107 -12.85 3.29 -3.24
N GLN A 108 -12.96 3.50 -4.55
CA GLN A 108 -13.82 4.53 -5.11
C GLN A 108 -15.30 4.20 -4.89
N VAL A 109 -15.71 2.95 -5.09
CA VAL A 109 -17.09 2.48 -4.85
C VAL A 109 -17.41 2.46 -3.35
N GLY A 110 -16.47 2.14 -2.48
CA GLY A 110 -16.61 2.26 -1.02
C GLY A 110 -16.87 3.70 -0.59
N ASN A 111 -16.15 4.66 -1.18
CA ASN A 111 -16.36 6.09 -0.94
C ASN A 111 -17.67 6.62 -1.58
N VAL A 112 -18.04 6.15 -2.77
CA VAL A 112 -19.32 6.52 -3.43
C VAL A 112 -20.51 5.94 -2.67
N SER A 113 -20.39 4.72 -2.12
CA SER A 113 -21.44 4.10 -1.30
C SER A 113 -21.63 4.84 0.02
N HIS A 114 -20.56 5.39 0.60
CA HIS A 114 -20.65 6.30 1.73
C HIS A 114 -21.25 7.67 1.33
N SER A 115 -20.97 8.15 0.12
CA SER A 115 -21.50 9.42 -0.42
C SER A 115 -22.92 9.34 -0.96
N LEU A 116 -23.57 8.17 -1.02
CA LEU A 116 -25.00 8.05 -1.39
C LEU A 116 -25.94 8.53 -0.28
N THR A 117 -25.41 8.95 0.86
CA THR A 117 -26.12 9.83 1.80
C THR A 117 -26.23 11.28 1.31
N GLN A 118 -25.55 11.66 0.23
CA GLN A 118 -25.49 13.04 -0.22
C GLN A 118 -26.55 13.37 -1.27
N SER A 119 -27.57 14.05 -0.77
CA SER A 119 -28.56 14.82 -1.51
C SER A 119 -29.59 14.03 -2.28
N THR A 120 -30.67 13.70 -1.56
CA THR A 120 -31.92 13.29 -2.18
C THR A 120 -32.37 14.34 -3.21
N ARG A 121 -33.16 13.93 -4.21
CA ARG A 121 -33.70 14.82 -5.26
C ARG A 121 -34.26 16.17 -4.75
N PRO A 122 -35.05 16.23 -3.64
CA PRO A 122 -35.51 17.52 -3.09
C PRO A 122 -34.36 18.39 -2.54
N GLU A 123 -33.32 17.78 -2.01
CA GLU A 123 -32.13 18.48 -1.49
C GLU A 123 -31.32 19.12 -2.63
N ARG A 124 -31.22 18.45 -3.78
CA ARG A 124 -30.61 19.01 -5.00
C ARG A 124 -31.39 20.21 -5.53
N LEU A 125 -32.73 20.16 -5.49
CA LEU A 125 -33.59 21.28 -5.89
C LEU A 125 -33.42 22.48 -4.93
N ALA A 126 -33.40 22.23 -3.62
CA ALA A 126 -33.18 23.26 -2.62
C ALA A 126 -31.78 23.90 -2.75
N LYS A 127 -30.76 23.10 -3.07
CA LYS A 127 -29.40 23.60 -3.33
C LYS A 127 -29.33 24.47 -4.59
N ALA A 128 -29.98 24.05 -5.68
CA ALA A 128 -30.02 24.83 -6.93
C ALA A 128 -30.70 26.19 -6.72
N ARG A 129 -31.85 26.21 -6.02
CA ARG A 129 -32.54 27.46 -5.63
C ARG A 129 -31.68 28.38 -4.79
N ARG A 130 -30.98 27.81 -3.78
CA ARG A 130 -30.08 28.58 -2.91
C ARG A 130 -28.87 29.12 -3.67
N ALA A 131 -28.37 28.38 -4.66
CA ALA A 131 -27.25 28.79 -5.51
C ALA A 131 -27.65 29.74 -6.66
N GLY A 132 -28.95 29.96 -6.89
CA GLY A 132 -29.46 30.74 -8.03
C GLY A 132 -29.26 30.05 -9.38
N ASP A 133 -29.08 28.73 -9.39
CA ASP A 133 -28.87 27.93 -10.60
C ASP A 133 -30.22 27.45 -11.16
N PHE A 134 -30.87 28.34 -11.92
CA PHE A 134 -32.18 28.12 -12.52
C PHE A 134 -32.18 27.08 -13.65
N GLU A 135 -31.03 26.84 -14.28
CA GLU A 135 -30.90 25.85 -15.35
C GLU A 135 -30.95 24.44 -14.76
N SER A 136 -30.16 24.19 -13.72
CA SER A 136 -30.23 22.95 -12.95
C SER A 136 -31.59 22.76 -12.28
N GLU A 137 -32.19 23.83 -11.75
CA GLU A 137 -33.52 23.77 -11.14
C GLU A 137 -34.60 23.36 -12.15
N GLY A 138 -34.61 24.00 -13.33
CA GLY A 138 -35.55 23.71 -14.41
C GLY A 138 -35.37 22.29 -14.96
N ALA A 139 -34.15 21.80 -15.09
CA ALA A 139 -33.88 20.43 -15.53
C ALA A 139 -34.40 19.39 -14.52
N ILE A 140 -34.20 19.64 -13.22
CA ILE A 140 -34.68 18.74 -12.15
C ILE A 140 -36.21 18.74 -12.09
N MET A 141 -36.85 19.92 -12.20
CA MET A 141 -38.30 20.05 -12.17
C MET A 141 -38.96 19.53 -13.46
N GLY A 142 -38.34 19.74 -14.61
CA GLY A 142 -38.81 19.22 -15.90
C GLY A 142 -38.81 17.68 -15.93
N ALA A 143 -37.73 17.06 -15.44
CA ALA A 143 -37.69 15.60 -15.28
C ALA A 143 -38.78 15.09 -14.31
N GLN A 144 -39.09 15.87 -13.27
CA GLN A 144 -40.17 15.54 -12.34
C GLN A 144 -41.55 15.65 -13.01
N MET A 145 -41.81 16.72 -13.74
CA MET A 145 -43.08 16.96 -14.42
C MET A 145 -43.33 15.92 -15.51
N GLN A 146 -42.28 15.53 -16.25
CA GLN A 146 -42.35 14.46 -17.24
C GLN A 146 -42.69 13.11 -16.60
N SER A 147 -42.05 12.77 -15.47
CA SER A 147 -42.40 11.54 -14.75
C SER A 147 -43.84 11.53 -14.19
N MET A 148 -44.40 12.71 -13.87
CA MET A 148 -45.81 12.82 -13.46
C MET A 148 -46.77 12.75 -14.65
N MET A 149 -46.41 13.33 -15.79
CA MET A 149 -47.18 13.19 -17.03
C MET A 149 -47.20 11.75 -17.52
N ASP A 150 -46.07 11.04 -17.48
CA ASP A 150 -45.98 9.63 -17.85
C ASP A 150 -46.79 8.74 -16.89
N ALA A 151 -46.83 9.09 -15.60
CA ALA A 151 -47.66 8.40 -14.61
C ALA A 151 -49.16 8.67 -14.79
N GLN A 152 -49.55 9.85 -15.28
CA GLN A 152 -50.94 10.22 -15.57
C GLN A 152 -51.40 9.77 -16.96
N ALA A 153 -50.48 9.59 -17.90
CA ALA A 153 -50.73 9.12 -19.27
C ALA A 153 -50.86 7.59 -19.37
N ARG A 154 -50.61 6.85 -18.29
CA ARG A 154 -50.97 5.44 -18.18
C ARG A 154 -52.47 5.35 -17.82
N PRO A 155 -53.36 4.92 -18.75
CA PRO A 155 -54.68 4.48 -18.33
C PRO A 155 -54.49 3.32 -17.36
N GLN A 156 -55.09 3.42 -16.19
CA GLN A 156 -55.23 2.30 -15.24
C GLN A 156 -55.77 1.10 -16.04
N GLN A 157 -54.93 0.10 -16.29
CA GLN A 157 -55.38 -1.23 -16.67
C GLN A 157 -55.69 -2.01 -15.40
#